data_AF-A0A4Q1RJK1-F1
#
_entry.id   AF-A0A4Q1RJK1-F1
#
_cell.length_a   1.000
_cell.length_b   1.000
_cell.length_c   1.000
_cell.angle_alpha   90.00
_cell.angle_beta   90.00
_cell.angle_gamma   90.00
#
_symmetry.space_group_name_H-M   'P 1'
#
loop_
_entity.id
_entity.type
_entity.pdbx_description
1 polymer ?
#
loop_
_entity_poly.entity_id
_entity_poly.type
_entity_poly.pdbx_seq_one_letter_code
_entity_poly.pdbx_strand_id
1 'polypeptide(L)'
;MEELYQAIEEKIKASGYPREISGERVYDDICDQIEGKENGTYLVLSKFEEDVIFEYHITVSDDNFNLGILTMKTPEGVFETDFDR
;
A
#
# COMPACT_ATOMS: atom_id res chain seq x y z
N MET A 1 5.81 11.16 10.13
CA MET A 1 5.71 11.29 8.66
C MET A 1 6.72 10.36 8.00
N GLU A 2 8.04 10.55 8.21
CA GLU A 2 9.07 9.64 7.65
C GLU A 2 9.00 8.20 8.16
N GLU A 3 8.63 7.99 9.43
CA GLU A 3 8.53 6.64 10.02
C GLU A 3 7.52 5.73 9.30
N LEU A 4 6.41 6.29 8.80
CA LEU A 4 5.40 5.50 8.10
C LEU A 4 5.87 5.10 6.70
N TYR A 5 6.52 6.02 5.99
CA TYR A 5 7.09 5.75 4.66
C TYR A 5 8.18 4.68 4.76
N GLN A 6 9.05 4.82 5.75
CA GLN A 6 10.10 3.85 5.99
C GLN A 6 9.50 2.49 6.40
N ALA A 7 8.49 2.46 7.27
CA ALA A 7 7.81 1.23 7.64
C ALA A 7 7.18 0.52 6.44
N ILE A 8 6.51 1.25 5.55
CA ILE A 8 5.94 0.71 4.30
C ILE A 8 7.05 0.13 3.42
N GLU A 9 8.12 0.89 3.19
CA GLU A 9 9.23 0.45 2.36
C GLU A 9 9.92 -0.80 2.92
N GLU A 10 10.22 -0.81 4.23
CA GLU A 10 10.86 -1.94 4.90
C GLU A 10 9.96 -3.18 4.89
N LYS A 11 8.66 -3.02 5.14
CA LYS A 11 7.69 -4.12 5.10
C LYS A 11 7.58 -4.72 3.68
N ILE A 12 7.53 -3.88 2.64
CA ILE A 12 7.55 -4.35 1.25
C ILE A 12 8.85 -5.08 0.92
N LYS A 13 10.01 -4.51 1.29
CA LYS A 13 11.31 -5.17 1.09
C LYS A 13 11.38 -6.51 1.85
N ALA A 14 10.86 -6.57 3.07
CA ALA A 14 10.80 -7.77 3.90
C ALA A 14 9.90 -8.86 3.30
N SER A 15 8.87 -8.49 2.52
CA SER A 15 8.04 -9.46 1.79
C SER A 15 8.81 -10.20 0.68
N GLY A 16 9.99 -9.70 0.29
CA GLY A 16 10.80 -10.24 -0.80
C GLY A 16 10.52 -9.59 -2.16
N TYR A 17 9.83 -8.44 -2.17
CA TYR A 17 9.56 -7.68 -3.39
C TYR A 17 10.87 -7.29 -4.09
N PRO A 18 11.12 -7.74 -5.34
CA PRO A 18 12.44 -7.63 -5.98
C PRO A 18 12.72 -6.26 -6.60
N ARG A 19 11.72 -5.39 -6.71
CA ARG A 19 11.83 -4.09 -7.39
C ARG A 19 12.04 -2.94 -6.41
N GLU A 20 12.59 -1.85 -6.90
CA GLU A 20 12.71 -0.62 -6.12
C GLU A 20 11.33 0.00 -5.92
N ILE A 21 10.97 0.25 -4.66
CA ILE A 21 9.72 0.89 -4.26
C ILE A 21 10.04 1.91 -3.17
N SER A 22 9.36 3.06 -3.24
CA SER A 22 9.46 4.09 -2.20
C SER A 22 8.18 4.10 -1.39
N GLY A 23 8.29 3.95 -0.07
CA GLY A 23 7.13 3.95 0.81
C GLY A 23 6.36 5.28 0.80
N GLU A 24 7.04 6.40 0.51
CA GLU A 24 6.39 7.70 0.27
C GLU A 24 5.46 7.65 -0.93
N ARG A 25 5.91 7.11 -2.07
CA ARG A 25 5.08 7.02 -3.30
C ARG A 25 3.85 6.15 -3.09
N VAL A 26 3.99 5.05 -2.34
CA VAL A 26 2.88 4.17 -1.99
C VAL A 26 1.88 4.91 -1.09
N TYR A 27 2.37 5.62 -0.08
CA TYR A 27 1.52 6.40 0.81
C TYR A 27 0.77 7.51 0.08
N ASP A 28 1.46 8.26 -0.78
CA ASP A 28 0.88 9.36 -1.55
C ASP A 28 -0.23 8.86 -2.51
N ASP A 29 0.03 7.74 -3.21
CA ASP A 29 -0.94 7.06 -4.07
C ASP A 29 -2.17 6.56 -3.31
N ILE A 30 -1.98 6.06 -2.08
CA ILE A 30 -3.10 5.70 -1.20
C ILE A 30 -3.89 6.95 -0.83
N CYS A 31 -3.19 8.01 -0.40
CA CYS A 31 -3.79 9.26 0.05
C CYS A 31 -4.66 9.90 -1.04
N ASP A 32 -4.17 9.99 -2.28
CA ASP A 32 -4.91 10.50 -3.43
C ASP A 32 -6.18 9.67 -3.71
N GLN A 33 -6.09 8.35 -3.59
CA GLN A 33 -7.23 7.45 -3.87
C GLN A 33 -8.30 7.44 -2.78
N ILE A 34 -7.91 7.69 -1.52
CA ILE A 34 -8.85 7.79 -0.40
C ILE A 34 -9.34 9.23 -0.17
N GLU A 35 -8.73 10.22 -0.83
CA GLU A 35 -9.15 11.61 -0.72
C GLU A 35 -10.62 11.75 -1.17
N GLY A 36 -11.46 12.26 -0.27
CA GLY A 36 -12.90 12.41 -0.51
C GLY A 36 -13.73 11.12 -0.37
N LYS A 37 -13.15 10.01 0.14
CA LYS A 37 -13.92 8.83 0.55
C LYS A 37 -14.55 9.05 1.93
N GLU A 38 -15.72 8.44 2.14
CA GLU A 38 -16.37 8.39 3.45
C GLU A 38 -15.66 7.37 4.38
N ASN A 39 -16.01 7.38 5.66
CA ASN A 39 -15.47 6.45 6.64
C ASN A 39 -15.91 5.01 6.28
N GLY A 40 -14.95 4.10 6.10
CA GLY A 40 -15.23 2.73 5.69
C GLY A 40 -13.99 1.96 5.27
N THR A 41 -14.18 0.68 4.92
CA THR A 41 -13.11 -0.17 4.41
C THR A 41 -13.15 -0.17 2.88
N TYR A 42 -12.02 0.16 2.28
CA TYR A 42 -11.81 0.24 0.84
C TYR A 42 -10.73 -0.74 0.41
N LEU A 43 -11.01 -1.41 -0.71
CA LEU A 43 -10.00 -2.11 -1.49
C LEU A 43 -9.58 -1.19 -2.62
N VAL A 44 -8.32 -0.78 -2.62
CA VAL A 44 -7.76 0.13 -3.60
C VAL A 44 -6.73 -0.63 -4.44
N LEU A 45 -6.84 -0.50 -5.77
CA LEU A 45 -5.98 -1.20 -6.72
C LEU A 45 -5.18 -0.16 -7.50
N SER A 46 -3.89 -0.04 -7.23
CA SER A 46 -2.99 0.85 -7.96
C SER A 46 -2.10 0.08 -8.90
N LYS A 47 -1.95 0.59 -10.11
CA LYS A 47 -1.16 -0.03 -11.17
C LYS A 47 0.08 0.82 -11.41
N PHE A 48 1.20 0.42 -10.79
CA PHE A 48 2.48 1.14 -10.91
C PHE A 48 3.16 0.90 -12.25
N GLU A 49 3.07 -0.32 -12.79
CA GLU A 49 3.62 -0.72 -14.10
C GLU A 49 2.60 -1.58 -14.86
N GLU A 50 2.83 -1.83 -16.15
CA GLU A 50 1.90 -2.57 -17.00
C GLU A 50 1.55 -3.97 -16.46
N ASP A 51 2.48 -4.62 -15.78
CA ASP A 51 2.35 -5.96 -15.21
C ASP A 51 2.38 -5.98 -13.66
N VAL A 52 2.37 -4.82 -13.01
CA VAL A 52 2.49 -4.70 -11.55
C VAL A 52 1.27 -4.03 -10.95
N ILE A 53 0.56 -4.76 -10.09
CA ILE A 53 -0.64 -4.31 -9.40
C ILE A 53 -0.41 -4.36 -7.89
N PHE A 54 -0.63 -3.23 -7.24
CA PHE A 54 -0.66 -3.08 -5.81
C PHE A 54 -2.11 -3.04 -5.35
N GLU A 55 -2.45 -3.87 -4.38
CA GLU A 55 -3.79 -3.99 -3.80
C GLU A 55 -3.69 -3.64 -2.31
N TYR A 56 -4.32 -2.53 -1.95
CA TYR A 56 -4.31 -1.98 -0.60
C TYR A 56 -5.67 -2.21 0.06
N HIS A 57 -5.67 -2.87 1.21
CA HIS A 57 -6.82 -2.90 2.12
C HIS A 57 -6.69 -1.75 3.12
N ILE A 58 -7.46 -0.70 2.90
CA ILE A 58 -7.40 0.52 3.71
C ILE A 58 -8.71 0.71 4.45
N THR A 59 -8.64 1.06 5.72
CA THR A 59 -9.79 1.51 6.49
C THR A 59 -9.67 3.01 6.72
N VAL A 60 -10.54 3.78 6.06
CA VAL A 60 -10.64 5.24 6.20
C VAL A 60 -11.54 5.55 7.39
N SER A 61 -11.10 6.47 8.25
CA SER A 61 -11.79 6.88 9.47
C SER A 61 -11.59 8.38 9.71
N ASP A 62 -12.65 9.18 9.64
CA ASP A 62 -12.77 10.63 9.93
C ASP A 62 -11.68 11.55 9.38
N ASP A 63 -10.43 11.43 9.85
CA ASP A 63 -9.26 12.23 9.45
C ASP A 63 -8.01 11.37 9.18
N ASN A 64 -8.11 10.04 9.30
CA ASN A 64 -6.99 9.12 9.20
C ASN A 64 -7.36 7.88 8.40
N PHE A 65 -6.33 7.12 8.02
CA PHE A 65 -6.50 5.82 7.43
C PHE A 65 -5.60 4.79 8.10
N ASN A 66 -6.04 3.54 8.07
CA ASN A 66 -5.25 2.39 8.49
C ASN A 66 -4.97 1.52 7.27
N LEU A 67 -3.70 1.30 6.96
CA LEU A 67 -3.30 0.30 5.98
C LEU A 67 -3.28 -1.06 6.67
N GLY A 68 -4.16 -1.98 6.25
CA GLY A 68 -4.26 -3.32 6.84
C GLY A 68 -3.40 -4.34 6.12
N ILE A 69 -3.67 -4.57 4.83
CA ILE A 69 -2.94 -5.55 4.01
C ILE A 69 -2.53 -4.90 2.69
N LEU A 70 -1.30 -5.16 2.28
CA LEU A 70 -0.75 -4.79 0.98
C LEU A 70 -0.39 -6.06 0.20
N THR A 71 -1.04 -6.27 -0.93
CA THR A 71 -0.73 -7.36 -1.86
C THR A 71 -0.15 -6.78 -3.15
N MET A 72 1.05 -7.21 -3.51
CA MET A 72 1.79 -6.80 -4.70
C MET A 72 1.83 -7.98 -5.67
N LYS A 73 1.11 -7.85 -6.77
CA LYS A 73 1.04 -8.84 -7.84
C LYS A 73 1.98 -8.38 -8.96
N THR A 74 3.06 -9.13 -9.17
CA THR A 74 4.03 -8.90 -10.25
C THR A 74 4.11 -10.15 -11.14
N PRO A 75 4.71 -10.07 -12.33
CA PRO A 75 4.98 -11.26 -13.14
C PRO A 75 5.97 -12.23 -12.47
N GLU A 76 6.74 -11.77 -11.48
CA GLU A 76 7.72 -12.56 -10.75
C GLU A 76 7.08 -13.36 -9.60
N GLY A 77 5.92 -12.90 -9.10
CA GLY A 77 5.19 -13.57 -8.03
C GLY A 77 4.16 -12.67 -7.37
N VAL A 78 3.51 -13.20 -6.34
CA VAL A 78 2.61 -12.43 -5.47
C VAL A 78 3.28 -12.28 -4.12
N PHE A 79 3.44 -11.04 -3.69
CA PHE A 79 4.03 -10.67 -2.41
C PHE A 79 2.95 -10.03 -1.56
N GLU A 80 2.88 -10.40 -0.28
CA GLU A 80 1.88 -9.87 0.64
C GLU A 80 2.58 -9.33 1.87
N THR A 81 2.04 -8.24 2.40
CA THR A 81 2.46 -7.67 3.68
C THR A 81 1.26 -7.30 4.52
N ASP A 82 1.25 -7.81 5.73
CA ASP A 82 0.30 -7.44 6.76
C ASP A 82 0.86 -6.28 7.62
N PHE A 83 0.09 -5.19 7.70
CA PHE A 83 0.39 -3.98 8.45
C PHE A 83 -0.34 -3.91 9.80
N ASP A 84 -1.32 -4.79 10.03
CA ASP A 84 -2.10 -4.87 11.28
C ASP A 84 -1.35 -5.64 12.40
N ARG A 85 -0.33 -6.45 12.04
CA ARG A 85 0.58 -7.16 12.95
C ARG A 85 1.84 -6.41 13.36
#